data_AF-A0A830B5S5-F1
#
_entry.id   AF-A0A830B5S5-F1
#
_cell.length_a   1.000
_cell.length_b   1.000
_cell.length_c   1.000
_cell.angle_alpha   90.00
_cell.angle_beta   90.00
_cell.angle_gamma   90.00
#
_symmetry.space_group_name_H-M   'P 1'
#
loop_
_entity.id
_entity.type
_entity.pdbx_description
1 polymer ?
#
loop_
_entity_poly.entity_id
_entity_poly.type
_entity_poly.pdbx_seq_one_letter_code
_entity_poly.pdbx_strand_id
1 'polypeptide(L)'
;MGNCQAIDNAAVLIQHPNGKTDKLYCPVSAAEIAKMNPGHYVALLLTTTLYSSSAAGKDKNNTPLRVTRIKLLRPTDTLVLGHVYRLVTTQEVTKGLLAKKQAKMQQQKSEKMREKQSSEFDDVKKTSQVRFFFLFF
;
A
#
# COMPACT_ATOMS: atom_id res chain seq x y z
N MET A 1 37.15 6.42 -7.13
CA MET A 1 36.05 5.85 -7.93
C MET A 1 34.76 6.08 -7.16
N GLY A 2 34.05 7.19 -7.46
CA GLY A 2 32.93 7.68 -6.65
C GLY A 2 31.60 7.04 -7.01
N ASN A 3 30.75 6.85 -6.00
CA ASN A 3 29.45 6.18 -6.03
C ASN A 3 28.47 6.80 -7.05
N CYS A 4 28.46 6.27 -8.28
CA CYS A 4 27.44 6.57 -9.29
C CYS A 4 26.01 6.18 -8.85
N GLN A 5 25.87 5.31 -7.84
CA GLN A 5 24.58 4.91 -7.28
C GLN A 5 23.91 6.00 -6.41
N ALA A 6 24.66 6.99 -5.91
CA ALA A 6 24.08 8.06 -5.09
C ALA A 6 23.14 8.97 -5.88
N ILE A 7 23.43 9.17 -7.17
CA ILE A 7 22.64 10.00 -8.08
C ILE A 7 21.27 9.35 -8.35
N ASP A 8 21.23 8.02 -8.44
CA ASP A 8 20.00 7.26 -8.69
C ASP A 8 19.05 7.30 -7.49
N ASN A 9 19.60 7.30 -6.27
CA ASN A 9 18.83 7.46 -5.03
C ASN A 9 18.26 8.87 -4.85
N ALA A 10 18.69 9.85 -5.64
CA ALA A 10 18.21 11.23 -5.58
C ALA A 10 17.18 11.56 -6.67
N ALA A 11 16.69 10.58 -7.42
CA ALA A 11 15.70 10.80 -8.47
C ALA A 11 14.27 10.40 -8.04
N VAL A 12 13.27 11.01 -8.68
CA VAL A 12 11.90 10.52 -8.67
C VAL A 12 11.82 9.37 -9.67
N LEU A 13 11.41 8.19 -9.21
CA LEU A 13 11.16 7.03 -10.08
C LEU A 13 9.66 6.83 -10.26
N ILE A 14 9.19 6.72 -11.51
CA ILE A 14 7.78 6.50 -11.83
C ILE A 14 7.66 5.18 -12.60
N GLN A 15 7.09 4.17 -11.96
CA GLN A 15 6.84 2.87 -12.54
C GLN A 15 5.51 2.86 -13.28
N HIS A 16 5.53 2.40 -14.52
CA HIS A 16 4.36 2.23 -15.37
C HIS A 16 3.83 0.79 -15.30
N PRO A 17 2.53 0.56 -15.53
CA PRO A 17 1.98 -0.79 -15.59
C PRO A 17 2.55 -1.63 -16.75
N ASN A 18 3.13 -0.98 -17.77
CA ASN A 18 3.79 -1.65 -18.91
C ASN A 18 5.24 -2.09 -18.61
N GLY A 19 5.73 -1.89 -17.38
CA GLY A 19 7.11 -2.23 -16.97
C GLY A 19 8.13 -1.13 -17.24
N LYS A 20 7.77 -0.05 -17.92
CA LYS A 20 8.65 1.13 -18.10
C LYS A 20 8.83 1.84 -16.76
N THR A 21 10.01 2.41 -16.55
CA THR A 21 10.27 3.33 -15.43
C THR A 21 10.80 4.65 -15.95
N ASP A 22 10.14 5.75 -15.60
CA ASP A 22 10.63 7.11 -15.89
C ASP A 22 11.40 7.65 -14.68
N LYS A 23 12.44 8.44 -14.97
CA LYS A 23 13.31 9.04 -13.97
C LYS A 23 13.34 10.55 -14.13
N LEU A 24 13.00 11.27 -13.07
CA LEU A 24 12.98 12.73 -13.05
C LEU A 24 13.90 13.23 -11.93
N TYR A 25 14.61 14.33 -12.19
CA TYR A 25 15.54 14.95 -11.23
C TYR A 25 15.02 16.27 -10.68
N CYS A 26 13.77 16.62 -10.99
CA CYS A 26 13.08 17.77 -10.45
C CYS A 26 11.80 17.33 -9.73
N PRO A 27 11.34 18.09 -8.72
CA PRO A 27 10.01 17.92 -8.17
C PRO A 27 8.96 18.17 -9.25
N VAL A 28 7.98 17.28 -9.34
CA VAL A 28 6.85 17.39 -10.28
C VAL A 28 5.56 17.10 -9.52
N SER A 29 4.48 17.79 -9.85
CA SER A 29 3.19 17.53 -9.21
C SER A 29 2.54 16.23 -9.71
N ALA A 30 1.75 15.59 -8.85
CA ALA A 30 0.97 14.42 -9.25
C ALA A 30 -0.04 14.76 -10.36
N ALA A 31 -0.57 16.00 -10.38
CA ALA A 31 -1.45 16.48 -11.43
C ALA A 31 -0.77 16.50 -12.81
N GLU A 32 0.48 16.97 -12.90
CA GLU A 32 1.24 17.00 -14.15
C GLU A 32 1.48 15.59 -14.68
N ILE A 33 1.92 14.67 -13.81
CA ILE A 33 2.12 13.27 -14.18
C ILE A 33 0.80 12.62 -14.61
N ALA A 34 -0.30 12.87 -13.89
CA ALA A 34 -1.61 12.34 -14.24
C ALA A 34 -2.13 12.90 -15.59
N LYS A 35 -1.84 14.16 -15.90
CA LYS A 35 -2.20 14.78 -17.19
C LYS A 35 -1.46 14.13 -18.36
N MET A 36 -0.19 13.78 -18.16
CA MET A 36 0.62 13.07 -19.16
C MET A 36 0.23 11.60 -19.32
N ASN A 37 -0.47 11.02 -18.34
CA ASN A 37 -0.84 9.61 -18.30
C ASN A 37 -2.37 9.46 -18.08
N PRO A 38 -3.19 9.69 -19.12
CA PRO A 38 -4.65 9.61 -19.01
C PRO A 38 -5.10 8.24 -18.48
N GLY A 39 -6.14 8.24 -17.65
CA GLY A 39 -6.71 7.02 -17.06
C GLY A 39 -5.89 6.43 -15.90
N HIS A 40 -4.79 7.08 -15.50
CA HIS A 40 -3.92 6.64 -14.41
C HIS A 40 -3.88 7.65 -13.27
N TYR A 41 -3.77 7.12 -12.06
CA TYR A 41 -3.48 7.85 -10.84
C TYR A 41 -2.03 7.60 -10.42
N VAL A 42 -1.46 8.55 -9.69
CA VAL A 42 -0.12 8.40 -9.12
C VAL A 42 -0.23 7.90 -7.69
N ALA A 43 0.53 6.86 -7.36
CA ALA A 43 0.64 6.33 -6.00
C ALA A 43 2.11 6.28 -5.55
N LEU A 44 2.38 6.63 -4.30
CA LEU A 44 3.68 6.46 -3.66
C LEU A 44 3.83 5.01 -3.16
N LEU A 45 4.95 4.38 -3.53
CA LEU A 45 5.31 3.05 -3.09
C LEU A 45 5.96 3.12 -1.70
N LEU A 46 5.30 2.53 -0.70
CA LEU A 46 5.77 2.43 0.67
C LEU A 46 6.11 0.97 0.97
N THR A 47 7.38 0.60 0.83
CA THR A 47 7.81 -0.76 1.18
C THR A 47 7.81 -0.92 2.70
N THR A 48 7.04 -1.88 3.22
CA THR A 48 7.20 -2.36 4.60
C THR A 48 7.76 -3.77 4.55
N THR A 49 8.95 -3.97 5.10
CA THR A 49 9.48 -5.32 5.33
C THR A 49 8.73 -5.92 6.51
N LEU A 50 7.87 -6.92 6.28
CA LEU A 50 7.36 -7.75 7.36
C LEU A 50 8.32 -8.92 7.51
N TYR A 51 9.04 -8.96 8.64
CA TYR A 51 9.78 -10.14 9.04
C TYR A 51 8.78 -11.19 9.51
N SER A 52 8.72 -12.32 8.82
CA SER A 52 7.89 -13.46 9.24
C SER A 52 8.30 -13.89 10.66
N SER A 53 7.29 -14.04 11.51
CA SER A 53 7.40 -14.50 12.88
C SER A 53 8.23 -15.77 12.98
N SER A 54 9.20 -15.79 13.89
CA SER A 54 9.90 -16.99 14.33
C SER A 54 8.92 -17.96 14.99
N ALA A 55 8.27 -18.81 14.19
CA ALA A 55 7.69 -20.05 14.67
C ALA A 55 8.54 -21.19 14.11
N ALA A 56 9.13 -21.95 15.02
CA ALA A 56 10.03 -23.06 14.75
C ALA A 56 9.45 -24.01 13.70
N GLY A 57 10.16 -24.16 12.58
CA GLY A 57 9.72 -24.99 11.47
C GLY A 57 10.74 -24.95 10.34
N LYS A 58 11.34 -26.08 10.06
CA LYS A 58 12.55 -26.27 9.26
C LYS A 58 12.21 -26.22 7.76
N ASP A 59 11.97 -25.04 7.18
CA ASP A 59 11.75 -24.90 5.73
C ASP A 59 12.58 -23.78 5.08
N LYS A 60 13.32 -24.14 4.03
CA LYS A 60 14.38 -23.37 3.37
C LYS A 60 13.91 -22.28 2.39
N ASN A 61 12.75 -21.67 2.59
CA ASN A 61 12.25 -20.57 1.73
C ASN A 61 11.63 -19.43 2.54
N ASN A 62 12.33 -18.98 3.57
CA ASN A 62 11.94 -17.79 4.33
C ASN A 62 12.41 -16.53 3.58
N THR A 63 11.90 -16.31 2.36
CA THR A 63 12.02 -15.01 1.71
C THR A 63 11.09 -14.05 2.45
N PRO A 64 11.61 -12.95 3.02
CA PRO A 64 10.77 -12.01 3.76
C PRO A 64 9.67 -11.49 2.81
N LEU A 65 8.41 -11.66 3.20
CA LEU A 65 7.27 -11.10 2.48
C LEU A 65 7.35 -9.57 2.57
N ARG A 66 7.91 -8.94 1.54
CA ARG A 66 7.94 -7.48 1.41
C ARG A 66 6.54 -7.02 1.04
N VAL A 67 5.73 -6.71 2.05
CA VAL A 67 4.42 -6.10 1.80
C VAL A 67 4.67 -4.68 1.34
N THR A 68 4.22 -4.37 0.13
CA THR A 68 4.33 -3.02 -0.41
C THR A 68 3.01 -2.31 -0.18
N ARG A 69 2.98 -1.40 0.78
CA ARG A 69 1.85 -0.49 0.95
C ARG A 69 1.95 0.58 -0.13
N ILE A 70 0.82 1.04 -0.63
CA ILE A 70 0.78 2.17 -1.57
C ILE A 70 -0.10 3.28 -1.03
N LYS A 71 0.31 4.52 -1.26
CA LYS A 71 -0.47 5.72 -0.93
C LYS A 71 -0.88 6.40 -2.23
N LEU A 72 -2.17 6.36 -2.55
CA LEU A 72 -2.74 7.14 -3.64
C LEU A 72 -2.54 8.64 -3.35
N LEU A 73 -1.93 9.36 -4.28
CA LEU A 73 -1.65 10.78 -4.12
C LEU A 73 -2.84 11.64 -4.57
N ARG A 74 -2.98 12.80 -3.94
CA ARG A 74 -3.87 13.85 -4.44
C ARG A 74 -3.22 14.59 -5.60
N PRO A 75 -3.98 15.19 -6.51
CA PRO A 75 -3.42 16.01 -7.59
C PRO A 75 -2.51 17.14 -7.10
N THR A 76 -2.77 17.67 -5.89
CA THR A 76 -1.99 18.72 -5.24
C THR A 76 -0.67 18.25 -4.62
N ASP A 77 -0.47 16.94 -4.50
CA ASP A 77 0.75 16.40 -3.87
C ASP A 77 1.92 16.46 -4.88
N THR A 78 3.13 16.74 -4.39
CA THR A 78 4.36 16.79 -5.18
C THR A 78 5.15 15.49 -5.04
N LEU A 79 5.72 15.00 -6.14
CA LEU A 79 6.63 13.86 -6.14
C LEU A 79 8.00 14.33 -5.65
N VAL A 80 8.45 13.73 -4.56
CA VAL A 80 9.71 14.06 -3.87
C VAL A 80 10.81 13.13 -4.36
N LEU A 81 12.00 13.70 -4.52
CA LEU A 81 13.20 12.98 -4.95
C LEU A 81 13.54 11.82 -3.99
N GLY A 82 14.08 10.74 -4.54
CA GLY A 82 14.46 9.54 -3.79
C GLY A 82 13.30 8.62 -3.42
N HIS A 83 12.10 8.91 -3.91
CA HIS A 83 10.95 8.04 -3.76
C HIS A 83 10.56 7.35 -5.07
N VAL A 84 9.93 6.19 -4.91
CA VAL A 84 9.36 5.41 -6.00
C VAL A 84 7.86 5.61 -6.04
N TYR A 85 7.35 5.98 -7.19
CA TYR A 85 5.94 6.16 -7.50
C TYR A 85 5.53 5.12 -8.53
N ARG A 86 4.25 4.76 -8.53
CA ARG A 86 3.65 3.84 -9.48
C ARG A 86 2.38 4.45 -10.06
N LEU A 87 2.20 4.30 -11.37
CA LEU A 87 0.94 4.58 -12.03
C LEU A 87 -0.02 3.42 -11.79
N VAL A 88 -1.21 3.76 -11.32
CA VAL A 88 -2.28 2.83 -10.99
C VAL A 88 -3.48 3.16 -11.85
N THR A 89 -4.07 2.17 -12.48
CA THR A 89 -5.21 2.41 -13.37
C THR A 89 -6.44 2.87 -12.59
N THR A 90 -7.31 3.65 -13.23
CA THR A 90 -8.58 4.07 -12.61
C THR A 90 -9.43 2.87 -12.17
N GLN A 91 -9.37 1.76 -12.92
CA GLN A 91 -10.10 0.54 -12.61
C GLN A 91 -9.60 -0.09 -11.30
N GLU A 92 -8.29 -0.18 -11.12
CA GLU A 92 -7.67 -0.67 -9.88
C GLU A 92 -8.07 0.20 -8.69
N VAL A 93 -7.92 1.53 -8.81
CA VAL A 93 -8.29 2.47 -7.75
C VAL A 93 -9.76 2.31 -7.35
N THR A 94 -10.65 2.26 -8.34
CA THR A 94 -12.09 2.11 -8.11
C THR A 94 -12.41 0.79 -7.41
N LYS A 95 -11.81 -0.33 -7.88
CA LYS A 95 -11.96 -1.65 -7.24
C LYS A 95 -11.48 -1.63 -5.80
N GLY A 96 -10.30 -1.05 -5.54
CA GLY A 96 -9.74 -0.93 -4.19
C GLY A 96 -10.60 -0.09 -3.25
N LEU A 97 -11.14 1.04 -3.72
CA LEU A 97 -12.03 1.89 -2.93
C LEU A 97 -13.36 1.20 -2.62
N LEU A 98 -13.93 0.47 -3.58
CA LEU A 98 -15.15 -0.32 -3.38
C LEU A 98 -14.91 -1.44 -2.35
N ALA A 99 -13.82 -2.19 -2.47
CA ALA A 99 -13.45 -3.23 -1.51
C ALA A 99 -13.26 -2.66 -0.09
N LYS A 100 -12.59 -1.50 0.02
CA LYS A 100 -12.42 -0.80 1.31
C LYS A 100 -13.75 -0.37 1.91
N LYS A 101 -14.69 0.12 1.10
CA LYS A 101 -16.05 0.47 1.54
C LYS A 101 -16.82 -0.75 2.03
N GLN A 102 -16.77 -1.86 1.29
CA GLN A 102 -17.44 -3.11 1.67
C GLN A 102 -16.88 -3.70 2.96
N ALA A 103 -15.56 -3.73 3.13
CA ALA A 103 -14.91 -4.17 4.36
C ALA A 103 -15.35 -3.34 5.58
N LYS A 104 -15.48 -2.02 5.42
CA LYS A 104 -15.98 -1.13 6.49
C LYS A 104 -17.44 -1.42 6.84
N MET A 105 -18.29 -1.69 5.85
CA MET A 105 -19.70 -2.07 6.12
C MET A 105 -19.82 -3.43 6.81
N GLN A 106 -18.99 -4.40 6.44
CA GLN A 106 -18.95 -5.71 7.10
C GLN A 106 -18.48 -5.57 8.55
N GLN A 107 -17.44 -4.76 8.81
CA GLN A 107 -16.97 -4.45 10.16
C GLN A 107 -18.07 -3.83 11.03
N GLN A 108 -18.80 -2.83 10.52
CA GLN A 108 -19.92 -2.22 11.23
C GLN A 108 -21.08 -3.20 11.48
N LYS A 109 -21.32 -4.14 10.56
CA LYS A 109 -22.34 -5.18 10.74
C LYS A 109 -21.92 -6.21 11.79
N SER A 110 -20.64 -6.58 11.84
CA SER A 110 -20.09 -7.47 12.89
C SER A 110 -20.03 -6.79 14.26
N GLU A 111 -19.76 -5.48 14.34
CA GLU A 111 -19.80 -4.72 15.60
C GLU A 111 -21.23 -4.62 16.15
N LYS A 112 -22.22 -4.35 15.29
CA LYS A 112 -23.65 -4.35 15.70
C LYS A 112 -24.19 -5.73 16.10
N MET A 113 -23.60 -6.81 15.61
CA MET A 113 -23.94 -8.18 16.04
C MET A 113 -23.32 -8.52 17.41
N ARG A 114 -22.20 -7.89 17.76
CA ARG A 114 -21.50 -8.10 19.04
C ARG A 114 -22.14 -7.34 20.20
N GLU A 115 -22.75 -6.18 19.94
CA GLU A 115 -23.56 -5.45 20.93
C GLU A 115 -24.92 -6.12 21.23
N LYS A 116 -25.43 -6.96 20.33
CA LYS A 116 -26.68 -7.72 20.55
C LYS A 116 -26.48 -9.06 21.28
N GLN A 117 -25.23 -9.43 21.60
CA GLN A 117 -24.88 -10.62 22.37
C GLN A 117 -24.25 -10.30 23.73
N SER A 118 -24.10 -9.02 24.11
CA SER A 118 -23.57 -8.63 25.43
C SER A 118 -24.66 -8.38 26.49
N SER A 119 -25.89 -8.88 26.27
CA SER A 119 -26.91 -8.98 27.32
C SER A 119 -27.13 -10.42 27.80
N GLU A 120 -26.18 -11.33 27.55
CA GLU A 120 -26.23 -12.66 28.14
C GLU A 120 -24.82 -13.28 28.19
N PHE A 121 -24.35 -13.49 29.43
CA PHE A 121 -23.17 -14.25 29.87
C PHE A 121 -21.77 -13.62 29.89
N ASP A 122 -21.29 -13.50 31.12
CA ASP A 122 -19.92 -13.25 31.57
C ASP A 122 -18.92 -14.35 31.19
N ASP A 123 -17.66 -13.92 31.20
CA ASP A 123 -16.43 -14.68 31.45
C ASP A 123 -15.66 -15.31 30.27
N VAL A 124 -14.34 -15.30 30.47
CA VAL A 124 -13.25 -15.94 29.71
C VAL A 124 -12.66 -15.18 28.52
N LYS A 125 -11.61 -14.43 28.87
CA LYS A 125 -10.37 -14.17 28.10
C LYS A 125 -10.17 -15.08 26.88
N LYS A 126 -10.07 -14.50 25.67
CA LYS A 126 -9.00 -14.85 24.72
C LYS A 126 -8.90 -13.95 23.48
N THR A 127 -7.63 -13.73 23.13
CA THR A 127 -7.03 -13.77 21.80
C THR A 127 -7.17 -12.62 20.79
N SER A 128 -5.97 -12.27 20.33
CA SER A 128 -5.60 -12.03 18.93
C SER A 128 -6.08 -10.72 18.33
N GLN A 129 -5.24 -9.71 18.57
CA GLN A 129 -5.25 -8.46 17.85
C GLN A 129 -5.02 -8.71 16.36
N VAL A 130 -6.14 -8.67 15.66
CA VAL A 130 -6.37 -8.41 14.24
C VAL A 130 -5.24 -7.59 13.61
N ARG A 131 -4.38 -8.25 12.82
CA ARG A 131 -3.57 -7.60 11.78
C ARG A 131 -4.06 -8.01 10.40
N PHE A 132 -5.31 -7.67 10.12
CA PHE A 132 -5.86 -7.65 8.76
C PHE A 132 -5.92 -6.20 8.28
N PHE A 133 -4.77 -5.54 8.27
CA PHE A 133 -4.64 -4.26 7.59
C PHE A 133 -3.51 -4.39 6.57
N PHE A 134 -3.93 -4.28 5.30
CA PHE A 134 -3.12 -4.25 4.09
C PHE A 134 -2.68 -5.61 3.53
N LEU A 135 -3.63 -6.31 2.88
CA LEU A 135 -3.31 -7.18 1.76
C LEU A 135 -4.41 -7.06 0.68
N PHE A 136 -4.53 -5.88 0.10
CA PHE A 136 -5.23 -5.68 -1.18
C PHE A 136 -4.51 -4.56 -1.91
N PHE A 137 -3.37 -4.92 -2.49
CA PHE A 137 -2.83 -4.47 -3.77
C PHE A 137 -1.57 -5.28 -4.09
#